data_AF-A0A962BNV8-F1
#
_entry.id   AF-A0A962BNV8-F1
#
_cell.length_a   1.000
_cell.length_b   1.000
_cell.length_c   1.000
_cell.angle_alpha   90.00
_cell.angle_beta   90.00
_cell.angle_gamma   90.00
#
_symmetry.space_group_name_H-M   'P 1'
#
loop_
_entity.id
_entity.type
_entity.pdbx_description
1 polymer ?
#
loop_
_entity_poly.entity_id
_entity_poly.type
_entity_poly.pdbx_seq_one_letter_code
_entity_poly.pdbx_strand_id
1 'polypeptide(L)'
;DTASRSQQGLNWDYQLGFGVPDAEAAARGMLGVKRGERVRNRAIPLFSLRNTTTGDIAAVATPQMAMSLNQHGYSGHGANIPSYAAFPNPGKGVPKARAYVLSTQVAPDVGLPEVMPLFLLMKENGGTRDYILLSDPAQVENAVNNGGYGYLGRQGYVYRHCAGIPGCTQPAGTQTLNLQCQPGGSPCAVFPEGDRTTFQNLGFTALFPGMANSRLGYAYARNDDDGDGLPNAMERVLGTRTDLSDTDADGINDGVEYPFANIPVSDPCDGPQEQRCTRSLRLFGDGFEED
;
A
#
# COMPACT_ATOMS: atom_id res chain seq x y z
N ASP A 1 24.31 9.32 13.53
CA ASP A 1 23.45 10.31 14.20
C ASP A 1 23.96 11.71 13.89
N THR A 2 23.08 12.62 13.48
CA THR A 2 23.36 14.02 13.15
C THR A 2 23.99 14.77 14.32
N ALA A 3 23.66 14.39 15.56
CA ALA A 3 24.26 14.96 16.78
C ALA A 3 25.75 14.59 16.95
N SER A 4 26.16 13.36 16.58
CA SER A 4 27.55 12.92 16.73
C SER A 4 28.49 13.52 15.67
N ARG A 5 27.95 14.05 14.56
CA ARG A 5 28.73 14.53 13.41
C ARG A 5 28.80 16.04 13.25
N SER A 6 27.92 16.78 13.93
CA SER A 6 28.14 18.21 14.22
C SER A 6 29.47 18.44 14.97
N GLN A 7 29.87 17.48 15.81
CA GLN A 7 31.16 17.51 16.50
C GLN A 7 32.38 17.22 15.59
N GLN A 8 32.17 16.75 14.35
CA GLN A 8 33.24 16.42 13.39
C GLN A 8 33.54 17.55 12.39
N GLY A 9 32.95 18.74 12.55
CA GLY A 9 33.29 19.93 11.76
C GLY A 9 32.83 19.89 10.30
N LEU A 10 31.81 19.08 9.97
CA LEU A 10 31.19 19.12 8.65
C LEU A 10 30.38 20.42 8.51
N ASN A 11 30.61 21.14 7.41
CA ASN A 11 29.85 22.35 7.10
C ASN A 11 28.37 22.02 6.89
N TRP A 12 27.51 22.78 7.54
CA TRP A 12 26.06 22.71 7.35
C TRP A 12 25.69 23.20 5.95
N ASP A 13 24.95 22.37 5.21
CA ASP A 13 24.38 22.74 3.91
C ASP A 13 22.86 22.92 4.05
N TYR A 14 22.31 23.96 3.43
CA TYR A 14 20.89 24.29 3.55
C TYR A 14 19.96 23.31 2.82
N GLN A 15 20.48 22.49 1.90
CA GLN A 15 19.74 21.44 1.19
C GLN A 15 20.00 20.03 1.78
N LEU A 16 21.19 19.77 2.32
CA LEU A 16 21.63 18.45 2.78
C LEU A 16 21.80 18.34 4.31
N GLY A 17 21.69 19.44 5.06
CA GLY A 17 21.97 19.47 6.49
C GLY A 17 23.44 19.16 6.80
N PHE A 18 23.70 18.43 7.89
CA PHE A 18 25.06 18.08 8.36
C PHE A 18 25.61 16.77 7.77
N GLY A 19 25.07 16.23 6.66
CA GLY A 19 25.69 15.07 6.02
C GLY A 19 24.81 14.24 5.08
N VAL A 20 25.38 13.12 4.61
CA VAL A 20 24.69 12.12 3.80
C VAL A 20 23.56 11.50 4.62
N PRO A 21 22.29 11.54 4.17
CA PRO A 21 21.17 10.95 4.89
C PRO A 21 21.38 9.43 5.01
N ASP A 22 21.24 8.92 6.24
CA ASP A 22 21.19 7.48 6.48
C ASP A 22 19.80 6.97 6.04
N ALA A 23 19.71 6.62 4.77
CA ALA A 23 18.49 6.12 4.16
C ALA A 23 18.00 4.83 4.83
N GLU A 24 18.92 4.01 5.36
CA GLU A 24 18.57 2.78 6.06
C GLU A 24 17.94 3.09 7.42
N ALA A 25 18.53 3.99 8.21
CA ALA A 25 17.96 4.43 9.47
C ALA A 25 16.59 5.10 9.28
N ALA A 26 16.44 5.92 8.24
CA ALA A 26 15.16 6.54 7.89
C ALA A 26 14.10 5.50 7.49
N ALA A 27 14.45 4.52 6.64
CA ALA A 27 13.54 3.44 6.27
C ALA A 27 13.16 2.57 7.48
N ARG A 28 14.12 2.28 8.36
CA ARG A 28 13.89 1.57 9.62
C ARG A 28 12.97 2.32 10.57
N GLY A 29 13.12 3.64 10.69
CA GLY A 29 12.23 4.49 11.47
C GLY A 29 10.81 4.50 10.90
N MET A 30 10.68 4.59 9.58
CA MET A 30 9.38 4.58 8.89
C MET A 30 8.64 3.23 8.99
N LEU A 31 9.35 2.13 9.15
CA LEU A 31 8.72 0.82 9.40
C LEU A 31 8.36 0.62 10.87
N GLY A 32 8.96 1.35 11.81
CA GLY A 32 8.65 1.22 13.23
C GLY A 32 8.99 -0.17 13.81
N VAL A 33 8.43 -0.41 14.98
CA VAL A 33 8.68 -1.59 15.82
C VAL A 33 7.33 -2.09 16.34
N LYS A 34 7.24 -3.41 16.55
CA LYS A 34 6.12 -4.11 17.16
C LYS A 34 6.66 -5.09 18.19
N ARG A 35 6.31 -4.94 19.46
CA ARG A 35 6.83 -5.75 20.59
C ARG A 35 8.35 -5.88 20.56
N GLY A 36 9.05 -4.79 20.27
CA GLY A 36 10.52 -4.79 20.13
C GLY A 36 11.07 -5.43 18.84
N GLU A 37 10.23 -5.95 17.95
CA GLU A 37 10.63 -6.47 16.63
C GLU A 37 10.46 -5.43 15.53
N ARG A 38 11.43 -5.35 14.62
CA ARG A 38 11.30 -4.48 13.44
C ARG A 38 10.21 -5.01 12.52
N VAL A 39 9.23 -4.17 12.24
CA VAL A 39 8.22 -4.46 11.23
C VAL A 39 8.90 -4.51 9.86
N ARG A 40 8.54 -5.50 9.04
CA ARG A 40 9.19 -5.76 7.74
C ARG A 40 8.36 -5.29 6.55
N ASN A 41 7.13 -4.87 6.78
CA ASN A 41 6.21 -4.43 5.73
C ASN A 41 5.31 -3.30 6.24
N ARG A 42 4.77 -2.48 5.35
CA ARG A 42 3.81 -1.42 5.71
C ARG A 42 2.67 -1.45 4.69
N ALA A 43 1.44 -1.31 5.17
CA ALA A 43 0.32 -1.05 4.28
C ALA A 43 0.44 0.38 3.74
N ILE A 44 0.48 0.53 2.41
CA ILE A 44 0.56 1.82 1.73
C ILE A 44 -0.67 2.03 0.85
N PRO A 45 -1.16 3.27 0.72
CA PRO A 45 -2.36 3.55 -0.07
C PRO A 45 -2.11 3.27 -1.54
N LEU A 46 -3.01 2.54 -2.17
CA LEU A 46 -3.13 2.51 -3.62
C LEU A 46 -4.01 3.69 -4.03
N PHE A 47 -3.37 4.82 -4.31
CA PHE A 47 -4.05 6.04 -4.74
C PHE A 47 -4.79 5.78 -6.05
N SER A 48 -6.05 6.21 -6.08
CA SER A 48 -6.90 6.13 -7.26
C SER A 48 -7.13 7.55 -7.76
N LEU A 49 -6.81 7.80 -9.02
CA LEU A 49 -6.98 9.10 -9.65
C LEU A 49 -7.75 8.96 -10.94
N ARG A 50 -8.67 9.89 -11.21
CA ARG A 50 -9.50 9.89 -12.40
C ARG A 50 -9.29 11.15 -13.22
N ASN A 51 -9.18 10.99 -14.53
CA ASN A 51 -9.27 12.08 -15.49
C ASN A 51 -10.72 12.18 -15.97
N THR A 52 -11.36 13.33 -15.72
CA THR A 52 -12.78 13.54 -16.07
C THR A 52 -13.01 13.77 -17.55
N THR A 53 -11.97 14.14 -18.30
CA THR A 53 -12.06 14.40 -19.75
C THR A 53 -11.97 13.10 -20.54
N THR A 54 -11.04 12.21 -20.18
CA THR A 54 -10.85 10.93 -20.87
C THR A 54 -11.63 9.78 -20.25
N GLY A 55 -12.10 9.94 -19.00
CA GLY A 55 -12.74 8.87 -18.24
C GLY A 55 -11.77 7.85 -17.65
N ASP A 56 -10.46 8.02 -17.88
CA ASP A 56 -9.41 7.10 -17.42
C ASP A 56 -9.25 7.11 -15.90
N ILE A 57 -8.92 5.96 -15.33
CA ILE A 57 -8.70 5.78 -13.88
C ILE A 57 -7.37 5.07 -13.66
N ALA A 58 -6.41 5.82 -13.12
CA ALA A 58 -5.09 5.33 -12.77
C ALA A 58 -5.01 4.93 -11.29
N ALA A 59 -4.37 3.80 -11.01
CA ALA A 59 -4.04 3.35 -9.66
C ALA A 59 -2.51 3.36 -9.46
N VAL A 60 -2.02 4.07 -8.44
CA VAL A 60 -0.58 4.19 -8.14
C VAL A 60 -0.36 4.19 -6.63
N ALA A 61 0.70 3.55 -6.15
CA ALA A 61 1.02 3.53 -4.71
C ALA A 61 2.11 4.55 -4.33
N THR A 62 2.87 5.05 -5.30
CA THR A 62 3.90 6.06 -5.04
C THR A 62 3.30 7.47 -5.07
N PRO A 63 3.46 8.29 -4.01
CA PRO A 63 2.97 9.67 -3.98
C PRO A 63 3.53 10.52 -5.14
N GLN A 64 4.78 10.29 -5.54
CA GLN A 64 5.44 11.01 -6.63
C GLN A 64 4.72 10.80 -7.97
N MET A 65 4.29 9.57 -8.26
CA MET A 65 3.49 9.29 -9.47
C MET A 65 2.06 9.81 -9.36
N ALA A 66 1.44 9.76 -8.18
CA ALA A 66 0.13 10.37 -7.99
C ALA A 66 0.16 11.88 -8.25
N MET A 67 1.23 12.55 -7.81
CA MET A 67 1.44 13.97 -8.03
C MET A 67 1.75 14.32 -9.50
N SER A 68 2.49 13.47 -10.22
CA SER A 68 2.75 13.69 -11.64
C SER A 68 1.48 13.56 -12.48
N LEU A 69 0.61 12.59 -12.15
CA LEU A 69 -0.70 12.44 -12.78
C LEU A 69 -1.59 13.68 -12.60
N ASN A 70 -1.50 14.36 -11.44
CA ASN A 70 -2.23 15.61 -11.23
C ASN A 70 -1.87 16.70 -12.24
N GLN A 71 -0.61 16.76 -12.72
CA GLN A 71 -0.20 17.67 -13.79
C GLN A 71 -0.80 17.31 -15.16
N HIS A 72 -1.35 16.10 -15.30
CA HIS A 72 -1.98 15.58 -16.51
C HIS A 72 -3.51 15.48 -16.41
N GLY A 73 -4.12 16.29 -15.55
CA GLY A 73 -5.58 16.41 -15.45
C GLY A 73 -6.25 15.29 -14.64
N TYR A 74 -5.47 14.49 -13.90
CA TYR A 74 -6.02 13.51 -12.96
C TYR A 74 -6.29 14.14 -11.59
N SER A 75 -7.37 13.72 -10.94
CA SER A 75 -7.72 14.16 -9.59
C SER A 75 -8.09 12.97 -8.71
N GLY A 76 -7.94 13.11 -7.39
CA GLY A 76 -8.21 12.03 -6.44
C GLY A 76 -9.64 11.49 -6.58
N HIS A 77 -9.76 10.20 -6.83
CA HIS A 77 -11.00 9.47 -7.03
C HIS A 77 -11.12 8.31 -6.03
N GLY A 78 -12.29 8.16 -5.42
CA GLY A 78 -12.51 7.23 -4.32
C GLY A 78 -12.74 8.00 -3.03
N ALA A 79 -12.26 7.48 -1.91
CA ALA A 79 -12.50 8.07 -0.61
C ALA A 79 -11.20 8.43 0.13
N ASN A 80 -11.35 9.28 1.14
CA ASN A 80 -10.23 9.89 1.87
C ASN A 80 -9.45 8.84 2.66
N ILE A 81 -8.15 9.08 2.78
CA ILE A 81 -7.23 8.22 3.53
C ILE A 81 -7.10 8.81 4.94
N PRO A 82 -7.27 8.01 6.01
CA PRO A 82 -7.05 8.47 7.37
C PRO A 82 -5.67 9.10 7.55
N SER A 83 -5.63 10.21 8.29
CA SER A 83 -4.38 10.93 8.61
C SER A 83 -3.55 11.42 7.42
N TYR A 84 -4.08 11.38 6.19
CA TYR A 84 -3.40 11.83 4.98
C TYR A 84 -4.16 13.00 4.33
N ALA A 85 -3.96 14.21 4.88
CA ALA A 85 -4.72 15.40 4.48
C ALA A 85 -4.32 15.97 3.11
N ALA A 86 -3.04 15.92 2.74
CA ALA A 86 -2.53 16.47 1.49
C ALA A 86 -1.26 15.75 1.03
N PHE A 87 -1.01 15.77 -0.28
CA PHE A 87 0.32 15.44 -0.79
C PHE A 87 1.37 16.44 -0.26
N PRO A 88 2.66 16.05 -0.18
CA PRO A 88 3.72 16.91 0.34
C PRO A 88 3.87 18.29 -0.34
N ASN A 89 3.33 18.47 -1.56
CA ASN A 89 3.28 19.76 -2.22
C ASN A 89 1.84 20.34 -2.17
N PRO A 90 1.62 21.48 -1.49
CA PRO A 90 0.29 22.08 -1.36
C PRO A 90 -0.32 22.43 -2.74
N GLY A 91 -1.64 22.29 -2.86
CA GLY A 91 -2.40 22.57 -4.09
C GLY A 91 -2.59 21.37 -5.02
N LYS A 92 -2.05 20.19 -4.70
CA LYS A 92 -2.16 18.97 -5.53
C LYS A 92 -3.35 18.05 -5.21
N GLY A 93 -4.42 18.60 -4.64
CA GLY A 93 -5.65 17.87 -4.30
C GLY A 93 -5.47 16.89 -3.14
N VAL A 94 -6.59 16.42 -2.60
CA VAL A 94 -6.58 15.44 -1.50
C VAL A 94 -6.34 14.05 -2.08
N PRO A 95 -5.31 13.32 -1.61
CA PRO A 95 -5.09 11.94 -2.01
C PRO A 95 -6.26 11.07 -1.59
N LYS A 96 -6.69 10.19 -2.50
CA LYS A 96 -7.78 9.24 -2.26
C LYS A 96 -7.31 7.86 -2.66
N ALA A 97 -7.69 6.87 -1.88
CA ALA A 97 -7.37 5.47 -2.14
C ALA A 97 -8.62 4.60 -2.00
N ARG A 98 -8.63 3.50 -2.76
CA ARG A 98 -9.68 2.48 -2.70
C ARG A 98 -9.20 1.19 -2.02
N ALA A 99 -7.91 0.94 -2.01
CA ALA A 99 -7.28 -0.22 -1.39
C ALA A 99 -5.91 0.15 -0.80
N TYR A 100 -5.38 -0.72 0.05
CA TYR A 100 -3.99 -0.66 0.52
C TYR A 100 -3.21 -1.86 0.01
N VAL A 101 -1.98 -1.62 -0.42
CA VAL A 101 -1.03 -2.64 -0.89
C VAL A 101 0.17 -2.68 0.05
N LEU A 102 0.99 -3.72 -0.06
CA LEU A 102 2.17 -3.88 0.77
C LEU A 102 3.37 -3.15 0.16
N SER A 103 4.23 -2.59 1.01
CA SER A 103 5.43 -1.87 0.57
C SER A 103 6.61 -2.78 0.26
N THR A 104 6.69 -3.97 0.87
CA THR A 104 7.81 -4.91 0.71
C THR A 104 7.37 -6.28 0.20
N GLN A 105 8.34 -7.03 -0.34
CA GLN A 105 8.17 -8.39 -0.86
C GLN A 105 8.09 -9.48 0.22
N VAL A 106 8.03 -9.10 1.49
CA VAL A 106 8.02 -10.03 2.62
C VAL A 106 6.62 -10.02 3.23
N ALA A 107 5.96 -11.17 3.32
CA ALA A 107 4.65 -11.26 3.97
C ALA A 107 4.75 -10.74 5.43
N PRO A 108 3.75 -9.97 5.92
CA PRO A 108 3.80 -9.38 7.27
C PRO A 108 3.90 -10.40 8.40
N ASP A 109 3.22 -11.54 8.25
CA ASP A 109 3.14 -12.59 9.26
C ASP A 109 3.25 -13.98 8.61
N VAL A 110 3.54 -14.99 9.44
CA VAL A 110 3.66 -16.39 9.02
C VAL A 110 2.28 -16.98 8.69
N GLY A 111 2.25 -17.93 7.75
CA GLY A 111 1.01 -18.56 7.29
C GLY A 111 0.17 -17.71 6.33
N LEU A 112 0.60 -16.48 6.02
CA LEU A 112 0.01 -15.69 4.95
C LEU A 112 0.51 -16.14 3.57
N PRO A 113 -0.28 -15.97 2.50
CA PRO A 113 0.17 -16.24 1.14
C PRO A 113 1.40 -15.41 0.77
N GLU A 114 2.17 -15.90 -0.20
CA GLU A 114 3.26 -15.12 -0.78
C GLU A 114 2.75 -13.83 -1.43
N VAL A 115 3.62 -12.81 -1.50
CA VAL A 115 3.29 -11.51 -2.07
C VAL A 115 3.88 -11.39 -3.48
N MET A 116 3.10 -10.85 -4.40
CA MET A 116 3.46 -10.63 -5.80
C MET A 116 3.63 -9.13 -6.06
N PRO A 117 4.62 -8.72 -6.86
CA PRO A 117 4.81 -7.31 -7.20
C PRO A 117 3.63 -6.78 -8.03
N LEU A 118 3.35 -5.48 -7.91
CA LEU A 118 2.51 -4.74 -8.85
C LEU A 118 3.38 -3.84 -9.72
N PHE A 119 3.25 -3.95 -11.02
CA PHE A 119 3.99 -3.18 -12.01
C PHE A 119 3.07 -2.16 -12.67
N LEU A 120 3.47 -0.90 -12.70
CA LEU A 120 2.79 0.18 -13.42
C LEU A 120 3.25 0.22 -14.85
N LEU A 121 2.28 0.23 -15.76
CA LEU A 121 2.50 0.41 -17.16
C LEU A 121 1.63 1.56 -17.68
N MET A 122 2.09 2.20 -18.75
CA MET A 122 1.36 3.29 -19.40
C MET A 122 1.40 3.13 -20.91
N LYS A 123 0.28 3.39 -21.57
CA LYS A 123 0.20 3.50 -23.02
C LYS A 123 -0.39 4.85 -23.41
N GLU A 124 0.18 5.47 -24.45
CA GLU A 124 -0.41 6.65 -25.08
C GLU A 124 -1.25 6.22 -26.29
N ASN A 125 -2.54 6.55 -26.27
CA ASN A 125 -3.51 6.30 -27.34
C ASN A 125 -4.07 7.63 -27.85
N GLY A 126 -3.49 8.18 -28.92
CA GLY A 126 -4.04 9.36 -29.60
C GLY A 126 -4.19 10.61 -28.73
N GLY A 127 -3.27 10.80 -27.77
CA GLY A 127 -3.29 11.92 -26.81
C GLY A 127 -3.98 11.62 -25.47
N THR A 128 -4.57 10.43 -25.32
CA THR A 128 -5.02 9.90 -24.02
C THR A 128 -3.98 8.95 -23.45
N ARG A 129 -3.87 8.89 -22.12
CA ARG A 129 -2.98 7.95 -21.43
C ARG A 129 -3.83 6.92 -20.71
N ASP A 130 -3.42 5.67 -20.79
CA ASP A 130 -4.04 4.53 -20.11
C ASP A 130 -3.01 3.95 -19.15
N TYR A 131 -3.31 3.97 -17.85
CA TYR A 131 -2.42 3.47 -16.79
C TYR A 131 -2.97 2.19 -16.20
N ILE A 132 -2.18 1.12 -16.28
CA ILE A 132 -2.58 -0.21 -15.78
C ILE A 132 -1.60 -0.74 -14.75
N LEU A 133 -2.10 -1.65 -13.91
CA LEU A 133 -1.26 -2.47 -13.04
C LEU A 133 -1.34 -3.93 -13.45
N LEU A 134 -0.20 -4.58 -13.53
CA LEU A 134 -0.08 -6.02 -13.76
C LEU A 134 0.75 -6.64 -12.63
N SER A 135 0.40 -7.86 -12.21
CA SER A 135 1.14 -8.58 -11.18
C SER A 135 2.01 -9.72 -11.71
N ASP A 136 1.70 -10.23 -12.90
CA ASP A 136 2.43 -11.32 -13.55
C ASP A 136 3.51 -10.76 -14.50
N PRO A 137 4.81 -11.06 -14.29
CA PRO A 137 5.89 -10.64 -15.17
C PRO A 137 5.69 -11.03 -16.64
N ALA A 138 5.11 -12.20 -16.94
CA ALA A 138 4.87 -12.63 -18.32
C ALA A 138 3.82 -11.75 -19.01
N GLN A 139 2.82 -11.29 -18.26
CA GLN A 139 1.82 -10.34 -18.77
C GLN A 139 2.43 -8.95 -18.99
N VAL A 140 3.36 -8.54 -18.10
CA VAL A 140 4.12 -7.29 -18.29
C VAL A 140 4.94 -7.34 -19.57
N GLU A 141 5.70 -8.41 -19.78
CA GLU A 141 6.50 -8.59 -21.00
C GLU A 141 5.63 -8.58 -22.26
N ASN A 142 4.49 -9.26 -22.24
CA ASN A 142 3.56 -9.26 -23.36
C ASN A 142 2.96 -7.86 -23.60
N ALA A 143 2.56 -7.14 -22.55
CA ALA A 143 2.01 -5.79 -22.65
C ALA A 143 3.04 -4.80 -23.21
N VAL A 144 4.33 -4.95 -22.84
CA VAL A 144 5.42 -4.11 -23.36
C VAL A 144 5.75 -4.45 -24.80
N ASN A 145 6.00 -5.72 -25.11
CA ASN A 145 6.50 -6.15 -26.42
C ASN A 145 5.42 -6.14 -27.51
N ASN A 146 4.18 -6.50 -27.15
CA ASN A 146 3.08 -6.67 -28.11
C ASN A 146 1.93 -5.67 -27.88
N GLY A 147 1.77 -5.14 -26.66
CA GLY A 147 0.67 -4.24 -26.30
C GLY A 147 0.97 -2.74 -26.48
N GLY A 148 2.24 -2.37 -26.67
CA GLY A 148 2.68 -0.98 -26.80
C GLY A 148 2.69 -0.21 -25.47
N TYR A 149 2.74 -0.90 -24.34
CA TYR A 149 2.84 -0.28 -23.02
C TYR A 149 4.30 -0.01 -22.64
N GLY A 150 4.57 1.14 -22.03
CA GLY A 150 5.84 1.44 -21.37
C GLY A 150 5.80 1.06 -19.89
N TYR A 151 6.86 0.43 -19.39
CA TYR A 151 7.03 0.14 -17.96
C TYR A 151 7.46 1.40 -17.20
N LEU A 152 6.75 1.73 -16.12
CA LEU A 152 7.00 2.94 -15.31
C LEU A 152 7.55 2.64 -13.91
N GLY A 153 7.49 1.39 -13.44
CA GLY A 153 8.03 1.02 -12.12
C GLY A 153 7.11 0.13 -11.30
N ARG A 154 7.59 -0.29 -10.13
CA ARG A 154 6.83 -1.11 -9.17
C ARG A 154 6.01 -0.22 -8.23
N GLN A 155 4.78 -0.62 -7.94
CA GLN A 155 3.82 0.10 -7.09
C GLN A 155 3.51 -0.66 -5.79
N GLY A 156 4.44 -1.48 -5.31
CA GLY A 156 4.25 -2.31 -4.11
C GLY A 156 3.88 -3.76 -4.46
N TYR A 157 3.20 -4.42 -3.52
CA TYR A 157 2.92 -5.85 -3.57
C TYR A 157 1.50 -6.18 -3.10
N VAL A 158 0.94 -7.24 -3.66
CA VAL A 158 -0.37 -7.81 -3.28
C VAL A 158 -0.19 -9.27 -2.90
N TYR A 159 -1.05 -9.82 -2.06
CA TYR A 159 -1.00 -11.26 -1.81
C TYR A 159 -1.40 -12.02 -3.07
N ARG A 160 -0.77 -13.19 -3.26
CA ARG A 160 -1.16 -14.11 -4.31
C ARG A 160 -2.61 -14.55 -4.13
N HIS A 161 -3.33 -14.60 -5.24
CA HIS A 161 -4.69 -15.13 -5.26
C HIS A 161 -4.68 -16.64 -5.03
N CYS A 162 -5.52 -17.14 -4.13
CA CYS A 162 -5.47 -18.54 -3.68
C CYS A 162 -6.14 -19.55 -4.64
N ALA A 163 -6.54 -19.12 -5.84
CA ALA A 163 -7.24 -20.01 -6.78
C ALA A 163 -6.34 -21.17 -7.23
N GLY A 164 -6.77 -22.41 -6.96
CA GLY A 164 -6.07 -23.63 -7.37
C GLY A 164 -4.87 -24.02 -6.50
N ILE A 165 -4.69 -23.38 -5.34
CA ILE A 165 -3.59 -23.66 -4.41
C ILE A 165 -4.16 -24.31 -3.14
N PRO A 166 -3.95 -25.63 -2.92
CA PRO A 166 -4.41 -26.30 -1.70
C PRO A 166 -3.83 -25.66 -0.44
N GLY A 167 -4.68 -25.39 0.55
CA GLY A 167 -4.26 -24.78 1.82
C GLY A 167 -4.05 -23.26 1.81
N CYS A 168 -4.20 -22.60 0.65
CA CYS A 168 -4.16 -21.14 0.58
C CYS A 168 -5.54 -20.57 0.91
N THR A 169 -5.59 -19.67 1.89
CA THR A 169 -6.80 -18.93 2.25
C THR A 169 -6.60 -17.44 2.03
N GLN A 170 -7.68 -16.75 1.66
CA GLN A 170 -7.66 -15.30 1.53
C GLN A 170 -7.37 -14.67 2.90
N PRO A 171 -6.36 -13.80 3.03
CA PRO A 171 -6.07 -13.13 4.29
C PRO A 171 -7.25 -12.27 4.78
N ALA A 172 -7.46 -12.24 6.09
CA ALA A 172 -8.54 -11.45 6.68
C ALA A 172 -8.40 -9.95 6.36
N GLY A 173 -9.52 -9.28 6.11
CA GLY A 173 -9.54 -7.85 5.76
C GLY A 173 -9.04 -7.52 4.34
N THR A 174 -8.73 -8.53 3.52
CA THR A 174 -8.35 -8.31 2.11
C THR A 174 -9.53 -8.51 1.16
N GLN A 175 -9.41 -7.95 -0.03
CA GLN A 175 -10.34 -8.09 -1.15
C GLN A 175 -9.56 -8.36 -2.43
N THR A 176 -10.20 -8.97 -3.42
CA THR A 176 -9.58 -9.18 -4.74
C THR A 176 -9.38 -7.83 -5.43
N LEU A 177 -8.16 -7.57 -5.87
CA LEU A 177 -7.85 -6.44 -6.74
C LEU A 177 -8.11 -6.84 -8.18
N ASN A 178 -9.01 -6.13 -8.85
CA ASN A 178 -9.43 -6.41 -10.21
C ASN A 178 -8.82 -5.41 -11.19
N LEU A 179 -8.50 -5.88 -12.40
CA LEU A 179 -8.22 -5.07 -13.59
C LEU A 179 -9.29 -5.38 -14.65
N GLN A 180 -10.08 -4.38 -15.02
CA GLN A 180 -11.05 -4.49 -16.11
C GLN A 180 -10.94 -3.27 -17.03
N CYS A 181 -11.32 -3.48 -18.28
CA CYS A 181 -11.28 -2.48 -19.33
C CYS A 181 -12.68 -2.15 -19.84
N GLN A 182 -12.83 -0.98 -20.45
CA GLN A 182 -14.02 -0.70 -21.24
C GLN A 182 -14.02 -1.55 -22.54
N PRO A 183 -15.20 -1.78 -23.15
CA PRO A 183 -15.28 -2.40 -24.47
C PRO A 183 -14.36 -1.66 -25.47
N GLY A 184 -13.48 -2.40 -26.14
CA GLY A 184 -12.41 -1.82 -26.98
C GLY A 184 -11.02 -1.85 -26.34
N GLY A 185 -10.91 -2.26 -25.07
CA GLY A 185 -9.63 -2.57 -24.42
C GLY A 185 -8.87 -1.36 -23.86
N SER A 186 -9.48 -0.17 -23.86
CA SER A 186 -8.96 1.06 -23.28
C SER A 186 -10.14 2.03 -23.07
N PRO A 187 -10.19 2.82 -21.98
CA PRO A 187 -9.33 2.77 -20.80
C PRO A 187 -9.53 1.51 -19.96
N CYS A 188 -8.51 1.16 -19.19
CA CYS A 188 -8.54 0.10 -18.19
C CYS A 188 -8.42 0.69 -16.78
N ALA A 189 -9.02 0.03 -15.79
CA ALA A 189 -9.00 0.50 -14.42
C ALA A 189 -8.74 -0.65 -13.45
N VAL A 190 -7.98 -0.33 -12.41
CA VAL A 190 -7.69 -1.22 -11.29
C VAL A 190 -8.51 -0.82 -10.08
N PHE A 191 -9.26 -1.75 -9.50
CA PHE A 191 -10.16 -1.48 -8.38
C PHE A 191 -10.38 -2.71 -7.49
N PRO A 192 -10.65 -2.52 -6.19
CA PRO A 192 -10.94 -3.64 -5.29
C PRO A 192 -12.35 -4.20 -5.52
N GLU A 193 -12.56 -5.45 -5.13
CA GLU A 193 -13.80 -6.21 -5.32
C GLU A 193 -15.06 -5.46 -4.84
N GLY A 194 -14.99 -4.78 -3.69
CA GLY A 194 -16.11 -4.03 -3.14
C GLY A 194 -16.63 -2.92 -4.06
N ASP A 195 -15.83 -2.46 -5.02
CA ASP A 195 -16.20 -1.41 -5.96
C ASP A 195 -16.67 -1.94 -7.31
N ARG A 196 -16.75 -3.25 -7.51
CA ARG A 196 -17.03 -3.86 -8.83
C ARG A 196 -18.28 -3.28 -9.48
N THR A 197 -19.39 -3.18 -8.75
CA THR A 197 -20.64 -2.64 -9.29
C THR A 197 -20.49 -1.19 -9.76
N THR A 198 -19.73 -0.37 -9.03
CA THR A 198 -19.46 1.02 -9.41
C THR A 198 -18.67 1.09 -10.72
N PHE A 199 -17.64 0.25 -10.89
CA PHE A 199 -16.82 0.25 -12.10
C PHE A 199 -17.54 -0.37 -13.31
N GLN A 200 -18.36 -1.39 -13.09
CA GLN A 200 -19.20 -1.96 -14.15
C GLN A 200 -20.22 -0.95 -14.66
N ASN A 201 -20.82 -0.15 -13.78
CA ASN A 201 -21.71 0.95 -14.18
C ASN A 201 -20.97 2.08 -14.94
N LEU A 202 -19.65 2.20 -14.76
CA LEU A 202 -18.78 3.07 -15.55
C LEU A 202 -18.30 2.41 -16.87
N GLY A 203 -18.77 1.21 -17.18
CA GLY A 203 -18.46 0.49 -18.42
C GLY A 203 -17.24 -0.42 -18.37
N PHE A 204 -16.55 -0.57 -17.23
CA PHE A 204 -15.42 -1.50 -17.10
C PHE A 204 -15.92 -2.94 -16.93
N THR A 205 -16.05 -3.66 -18.03
CA THR A 205 -16.61 -5.02 -18.07
C THR A 205 -15.78 -6.01 -18.88
N ALA A 206 -14.87 -5.52 -19.74
CA ALA A 206 -14.01 -6.34 -20.57
C ALA A 206 -12.74 -6.78 -19.81
N LEU A 207 -12.20 -7.93 -20.18
CA LEU A 207 -10.90 -8.37 -19.70
C LEU A 207 -9.79 -7.60 -20.41
N PHE A 208 -8.67 -7.41 -19.71
CA PHE A 208 -7.45 -6.91 -20.33
C PHE A 208 -6.94 -7.91 -21.38
N PRO A 209 -6.51 -7.46 -22.58
CA PRO A 209 -6.00 -8.34 -23.61
C PRO A 209 -4.85 -9.24 -23.12
N GLY A 210 -4.98 -10.55 -23.34
CA GLY A 210 -3.97 -11.52 -22.90
C GLY A 210 -4.11 -11.95 -21.43
N MET A 211 -5.14 -11.49 -20.71
CA MET A 211 -5.46 -11.97 -19.37
C MET A 211 -6.63 -12.96 -19.40
N ALA A 212 -6.47 -14.11 -18.72
CA ALA A 212 -7.52 -15.13 -18.62
C ALA A 212 -8.64 -14.76 -17.64
N ASN A 213 -8.37 -13.86 -16.70
CA ASN A 213 -9.32 -13.36 -15.71
C ASN A 213 -8.94 -11.94 -15.31
N SER A 214 -9.79 -11.27 -14.54
CA SER A 214 -9.57 -9.88 -14.14
C SER A 214 -8.77 -9.71 -12.85
N ARG A 215 -8.14 -10.74 -12.28
CA ARG A 215 -7.66 -10.71 -10.89
C ARG A 215 -6.14 -10.51 -10.82
N LEU A 216 -5.70 -9.50 -10.08
CA LEU A 216 -4.28 -9.21 -9.87
C LEU A 216 -3.72 -9.82 -8.58
N GLY A 217 -4.56 -10.05 -7.57
CA GLY A 217 -4.17 -10.55 -6.24
C GLY A 217 -5.13 -10.07 -5.15
N TYR A 218 -4.78 -10.27 -3.87
CA TYR A 218 -5.51 -9.68 -2.76
C TYR A 218 -4.81 -8.43 -2.22
N ALA A 219 -5.59 -7.37 -2.05
CA ALA A 219 -5.17 -6.11 -1.43
C ALA A 219 -6.05 -5.82 -0.21
N TYR A 220 -5.56 -5.05 0.75
CA TYR A 220 -6.34 -4.72 1.94
C TYR A 220 -7.47 -3.75 1.62
N ALA A 221 -8.60 -3.96 2.31
CA ALA A 221 -9.70 -3.03 2.32
C ALA A 221 -9.32 -1.69 2.97
N ARG A 222 -10.07 -0.65 2.64
CA ARG A 222 -9.83 0.72 3.12
C ARG A 222 -10.45 1.05 4.48
N ASN A 223 -10.85 0.04 5.25
CA ASN A 223 -11.66 0.20 6.46
C ASN A 223 -10.79 0.61 7.66
N ASP A 224 -11.47 1.16 8.66
CA ASP A 224 -10.98 1.63 9.97
C ASP A 224 -12.20 1.41 10.90
N ASP A 225 -12.27 0.26 11.57
CA ASP A 225 -13.52 -0.18 12.22
C ASP A 225 -13.72 0.45 13.61
N ASP A 226 -12.64 0.85 14.30
CA ASP A 226 -12.70 1.56 15.59
C ASP A 226 -12.56 3.07 15.47
N GLY A 227 -12.11 3.58 14.31
CA GLY A 227 -12.09 5.00 14.00
C GLY A 227 -10.97 5.76 14.68
N ASP A 228 -9.89 5.10 15.07
CA ASP A 228 -8.76 5.71 15.76
C ASP A 228 -7.79 6.47 14.83
N GLY A 229 -7.99 6.33 13.51
CA GLY A 229 -7.20 6.97 12.47
C GLY A 229 -6.10 6.07 11.86
N LEU A 230 -6.00 4.82 12.29
CA LEU A 230 -5.16 3.76 11.75
C LEU A 230 -6.02 2.78 10.94
N PRO A 231 -5.85 2.66 9.61
CA PRO A 231 -6.65 1.71 8.85
C PRO A 231 -6.40 0.27 9.28
N ASN A 232 -7.44 -0.58 9.28
CA ASN A 232 -7.36 -2.03 9.53
C ASN A 232 -6.25 -2.73 8.74
N ALA A 233 -5.92 -2.20 7.56
CA ALA A 233 -4.81 -2.70 6.74
C ALA A 233 -3.46 -2.59 7.45
N MET A 234 -3.20 -1.46 8.10
CA MET A 234 -1.99 -1.19 8.85
C MET A 234 -1.99 -1.95 10.16
N GLU A 235 -3.11 -1.94 10.87
CA GLU A 235 -3.27 -2.70 12.11
C GLU A 235 -3.01 -4.20 11.91
N ARG A 236 -3.50 -4.80 10.82
CA ARG A 236 -3.19 -6.21 10.50
C ARG A 236 -1.72 -6.46 10.16
N VAL A 237 -1.03 -5.46 9.62
CA VAL A 237 0.42 -5.54 9.36
C VAL A 237 1.20 -5.40 10.66
N LEU A 238 0.75 -4.56 11.58
CA LEU A 238 1.29 -4.43 12.93
C LEU A 238 0.82 -5.57 13.84
N GLY A 239 -0.24 -6.29 13.50
CA GLY A 239 -0.91 -7.24 14.36
C GLY A 239 -1.60 -6.62 15.58
N THR A 240 -2.01 -5.35 15.52
CA THR A 240 -2.92 -4.74 16.49
C THR A 240 -4.37 -5.17 16.21
N ARG A 241 -5.31 -4.77 17.07
CA ARG A 241 -6.70 -5.19 16.98
C ARG A 241 -7.56 -4.15 16.25
N THR A 242 -8.06 -4.56 15.09
CA THR A 242 -8.92 -3.72 14.22
C THR A 242 -10.28 -3.33 14.78
N ASP A 243 -10.58 -3.63 16.03
CA ASP A 243 -11.84 -3.33 16.69
C ASP A 243 -11.66 -2.60 18.02
N LEU A 244 -10.42 -2.18 18.33
CA LEU A 244 -10.04 -1.49 19.56
C LEU A 244 -9.06 -0.38 19.24
N SER A 245 -9.48 0.86 19.50
CA SER A 245 -8.67 2.05 19.22
C SER A 245 -7.35 2.13 19.99
N ASP A 246 -7.23 1.39 21.09
CA ASP A 246 -6.04 1.28 21.95
C ASP A 246 -5.89 -0.22 22.25
N THR A 247 -5.00 -0.87 21.51
CA THR A 247 -4.86 -2.32 21.54
C THR A 247 -4.22 -2.77 22.84
N ASP A 248 -3.15 -2.14 23.29
CA ASP A 248 -2.39 -2.55 24.47
C ASP A 248 -2.86 -1.91 25.78
N ALA A 249 -3.88 -1.05 25.72
CA ALA A 249 -4.56 -0.41 26.83
C ALA A 249 -3.62 0.46 27.70
N ASP A 250 -2.65 1.13 27.10
CA ASP A 250 -1.76 2.07 27.78
C ASP A 250 -2.37 3.49 27.93
N GLY A 251 -3.50 3.75 27.25
CA GLY A 251 -4.24 5.01 27.25
C GLY A 251 -3.97 5.90 26.03
N ILE A 252 -3.17 5.45 25.06
CA ILE A 252 -2.91 6.09 23.79
C ILE A 252 -3.50 5.24 22.67
N ASN A 253 -4.13 5.87 21.68
CA ASN A 253 -4.69 5.13 20.56
C ASN A 253 -3.59 4.65 19.59
N ASP A 254 -3.77 3.47 18.98
CA ASP A 254 -2.81 2.87 18.05
C ASP A 254 -2.48 3.82 16.88
N GLY A 255 -3.47 4.56 16.37
CA GLY A 255 -3.30 5.57 15.32
C GLY A 255 -2.53 6.82 15.72
N VAL A 256 -2.41 7.11 17.02
CA VAL A 256 -1.56 8.20 17.55
C VAL A 256 -0.13 7.72 17.70
N GLU A 257 0.05 6.48 18.18
CA GLU A 257 1.36 5.85 18.35
C GLU A 257 2.00 5.50 17.01
N TYR A 258 1.20 5.01 16.08
CA TYR A 258 1.59 4.60 14.74
C TYR A 258 0.81 5.36 13.66
N PRO A 259 1.05 6.67 13.49
CA PRO A 259 0.32 7.48 12.52
C PRO A 259 0.53 7.00 11.07
N PHE A 260 -0.58 6.78 10.35
CA PHE A 260 -0.56 6.16 9.02
C PHE A 260 0.28 6.90 7.98
N ALA A 261 0.31 8.24 8.02
CA ALA A 261 1.06 9.07 7.07
C ALA A 261 2.26 9.80 7.71
N ASN A 262 2.73 9.33 8.87
CA ASN A 262 3.86 9.93 9.57
C ASN A 262 4.82 8.85 10.13
N ILE A 263 5.86 9.30 10.84
CA ILE A 263 6.82 8.44 11.53
C ILE A 263 6.16 7.90 12.82
N PRO A 264 6.24 6.60 13.11
CA PRO A 264 5.83 6.02 14.38
C PRO A 264 6.45 6.73 15.58
N VAL A 265 5.65 6.98 16.62
CA VAL A 265 6.03 7.68 17.85
C VAL A 265 6.35 6.68 18.97
N SER A 266 5.54 5.63 19.09
CA SER A 266 5.69 4.52 20.04
C SER A 266 5.24 3.20 19.42
N ASP A 267 5.36 2.10 20.18
CA ASP A 267 5.00 0.75 19.77
C ASP A 267 3.59 0.44 20.31
N PRO A 268 2.56 0.26 19.45
CA PRO A 268 1.17 0.06 19.87
C PRO A 268 0.87 -1.31 20.49
N CYS A 269 1.93 -1.98 20.92
CA CYS A 269 1.92 -3.28 21.55
C CYS A 269 2.86 -3.30 22.77
N ASP A 270 3.20 -2.15 23.34
CA ASP A 270 4.07 -1.96 24.50
C ASP A 270 3.28 -1.40 25.70
N GLY A 271 2.26 -2.15 26.11
CA GLY A 271 1.32 -1.75 27.15
C GLY A 271 0.79 -2.91 28.02
N PRO A 272 -0.06 -2.60 29.00
CA PRO A 272 -0.61 -3.58 29.96
C PRO A 272 -1.36 -4.77 29.34
N GLN A 273 -1.77 -4.66 28.08
CA GLN A 273 -2.50 -5.66 27.32
C GLN A 273 -1.78 -6.09 26.03
N GLU A 274 -0.44 -6.09 26.01
CA GLU A 274 0.37 -6.51 24.84
C GLU A 274 -0.01 -7.89 24.24
N GLN A 275 -0.64 -8.77 25.02
CA GLN A 275 -1.17 -10.06 24.55
C GLN A 275 -2.29 -9.95 23.51
N ARG A 276 -2.92 -8.78 23.36
CA ARG A 276 -3.95 -8.52 22.34
C ARG A 276 -3.33 -8.38 20.95
N CYS A 277 -2.04 -8.06 20.86
CA CYS A 277 -1.32 -8.06 19.61
C CYS A 277 -0.97 -9.47 19.15
N THR A 278 -1.06 -9.73 17.84
CA THR A 278 -0.65 -11.03 17.28
C THR A 278 0.85 -11.24 17.49
N ARG A 279 1.24 -12.42 17.93
CA ARG A 279 2.66 -12.76 18.10
C ARG A 279 3.21 -13.24 16.76
N SER A 280 4.26 -12.60 16.24
CA SER A 280 5.12 -13.24 15.23
C SER A 280 5.58 -14.56 15.87
N LEU A 281 5.16 -15.71 15.35
CA LEU A 281 5.46 -17.02 15.95
C LEU A 281 6.98 -17.19 16.15
N ARG A 282 7.47 -16.88 17.35
CA ARG A 282 8.75 -17.36 17.85
C ARG A 282 8.50 -18.73 18.43
N LEU A 283 9.07 -19.75 17.78
CA LEU A 283 9.12 -21.13 18.27
C LEU A 283 9.73 -21.25 19.69
N PHE A 284 10.36 -20.17 20.21
CA PHE A 284 11.01 -20.10 21.53
C PHE A 284 10.86 -18.73 22.25
N GLY A 285 9.84 -17.93 21.91
CA GLY A 285 9.72 -16.57 22.46
C GLY A 285 9.21 -16.48 23.91
N ASP A 286 8.82 -17.61 24.49
CA ASP A 286 8.33 -17.79 25.86
C ASP A 286 9.38 -18.43 26.78
N GLY A 287 10.59 -18.72 26.28
CA GLY A 287 11.62 -19.37 27.07
C GLY A 287 11.25 -20.80 27.44
N PHE A 288 12.27 -21.62 27.68
CA PHE A 288 12.07 -22.86 28.43
C PHE A 288 12.07 -22.48 29.91
N GLU A 289 10.90 -22.21 30.51
CA GLU A 289 10.78 -22.34 31.95
C GLU A 289 10.47 -23.80 32.28
N GLU A 290 11.49 -24.53 32.71
CA GLU A 290 11.35 -25.70 33.56
C GLU A 290 11.56 -25.23 35.01
N ASP A 291 10.64 -25.63 35.90
CA ASP A 291 10.73 -25.52 37.36
C ASP A 291 12.02 -26.13 37.95
#